data_AF-A0A7C6US94-F1
#
_entry.id   AF-A0A7C6US94-F1
#
_cell.length_a   1.000
_cell.length_b   1.000
_cell.length_c   1.000
_cell.angle_alpha   90.00
_cell.angle_beta   90.00
_cell.angle_gamma   90.00
#
_symmetry.space_group_name_H-M   'P 1'
#
loop_
_entity.id
_entity.type
_entity.pdbx_description
1 polymer ?
#
loop_
_entity_poly.entity_id
_entity_poly.type
_entity_poly.pdbx_seq_one_letter_code
_entity_poly.pdbx_strand_id
1 'polypeptide(L)'
;METLEGVFAEFLEAQKKRLQPRTYNGYRDIIELFGYYLDDYGYSSLSTEDKRLLAESEGQSFCGLFGIDKLSAGRINEFLDYFLIRKVAGSKQLMKNAGVVMRRLVRWLKENAYIDEQGAARMAKTVAGLKDDLPKVHELAELLWEEAEANPFSQFEEYEEGHFLIDKIEQGRLWLEDFYTEDRLIGPIIVSKRISKAAKKGWTLGLKIGRMMDKWYIIESGNVYP
;
A
#
# COMPACT_ATOMS: atom_id res chain seq x y z
N MET A 1 11.45 -24.05 16.14
CA MET A 1 10.40 -23.13 15.65
C MET A 1 10.66 -22.92 14.17
N GLU A 2 9.65 -23.02 13.32
CA GLU A 2 9.80 -22.73 11.90
C GLU A 2 9.80 -21.22 11.70
N THR A 3 10.83 -20.69 11.04
CA THR A 3 11.02 -19.26 10.82
C THR A 3 10.20 -18.79 9.63
N LEU A 4 9.88 -17.49 9.55
CA LEU A 4 9.16 -16.92 8.41
C LEU A 4 9.91 -17.14 7.09
N GLU A 5 11.24 -17.05 7.10
CA GLU A 5 12.08 -17.42 5.94
C GLU A 5 11.82 -18.87 5.49
N GLY A 6 11.77 -19.80 6.44
CA GLY A 6 11.44 -21.21 6.17
C GLY A 6 10.05 -21.36 5.55
N VAL A 7 9.03 -20.76 6.19
CA VAL A 7 7.64 -20.82 5.71
C VAL A 7 7.51 -20.22 4.29
N PHE A 8 8.21 -19.11 4.01
CA PHE A 8 8.21 -18.50 2.68
C PHE A 8 8.91 -19.36 1.64
N ALA A 9 10.02 -20.01 2.00
CA ALA A 9 10.70 -20.96 1.12
C ALA A 9 9.79 -22.16 0.78
N GLU A 10 9.08 -22.72 1.77
CA GLU A 10 8.12 -23.80 1.55
C GLU A 10 6.95 -23.38 0.66
N PHE A 11 6.40 -22.17 0.88
CA PHE A 11 5.37 -21.60 0.02
C PHE A 11 5.84 -21.48 -1.43
N LEU A 12 7.06 -20.96 -1.65
CA LEU A 12 7.62 -20.76 -2.98
C LEU A 12 7.90 -22.09 -3.68
N GLU A 13 8.46 -23.09 -2.98
CA GLU A 13 8.66 -24.43 -3.56
C GLU A 13 7.34 -25.10 -3.93
N ALA A 14 6.28 -24.93 -3.12
CA ALA A 14 4.95 -25.39 -3.47
C ALA A 14 4.40 -24.68 -4.72
N GLN A 15 4.66 -23.38 -4.89
CA GLN A 15 4.22 -22.65 -6.09
C GLN A 15 5.04 -23.01 -7.33
N LYS A 16 6.35 -23.25 -7.19
CA LYS A 16 7.27 -23.62 -8.28
C LYS A 16 6.86 -24.91 -8.99
N LYS A 17 6.34 -25.88 -8.23
CA LYS A 17 5.82 -27.16 -8.76
C LYS A 17 4.58 -26.99 -9.65
N ARG A 18 3.85 -25.87 -9.54
CA ARG A 18 2.56 -25.65 -10.19
C ARG A 18 2.58 -24.54 -11.24
N LEU A 19 3.43 -23.52 -11.07
CA LEU A 19 3.42 -22.32 -11.88
C LEU A 19 4.43 -22.39 -13.03
N GLN A 20 4.10 -21.75 -14.15
CA GLN A 20 5.06 -21.53 -15.23
C GLN A 20 6.19 -20.59 -14.77
N PRO A 21 7.43 -20.74 -15.28
CA PRO A 21 8.61 -20.02 -14.78
C PRO A 21 8.41 -18.50 -14.66
N ARG A 22 7.82 -17.86 -15.67
CA ARG A 22 7.53 -16.41 -15.64
C ARG A 22 6.59 -16.02 -14.51
N THR A 23 5.57 -16.82 -14.24
CA THR A 23 4.60 -16.53 -13.16
C THR A 23 5.23 -16.81 -11.80
N TYR A 24 6.03 -17.88 -11.70
CA TYR A 24 6.77 -18.20 -10.48
C TYR A 24 7.74 -17.08 -10.10
N ASN A 25 8.49 -16.52 -11.05
CA ASN A 25 9.41 -15.42 -10.75
C ASN A 25 8.66 -14.22 -10.15
N GLY A 26 7.49 -13.86 -10.71
CA GLY A 26 6.66 -12.81 -10.13
C GLY A 26 6.11 -13.13 -8.73
N TYR A 27 5.96 -14.41 -8.36
CA TYR A 27 5.63 -14.80 -6.99
C TYR A 27 6.83 -14.64 -6.07
N ARG A 28 8.00 -15.14 -6.51
CA ARG A 28 9.26 -15.02 -5.77
C ARG A 28 9.58 -13.57 -5.48
N ASP A 29 9.54 -12.69 -6.49
CA ASP A 29 9.90 -11.27 -6.33
C ASP A 29 8.97 -10.58 -5.32
N ILE A 30 7.67 -10.91 -5.28
CA ILE A 30 6.73 -10.35 -4.27
C ILE A 30 7.02 -10.89 -2.87
N ILE A 31 7.33 -12.18 -2.73
CA ILE A 31 7.64 -12.77 -1.41
C ILE A 31 8.98 -12.25 -0.88
N GLU A 32 9.97 -12.06 -1.74
CA GLU A 32 11.24 -11.41 -1.40
C GLU A 32 11.01 -9.98 -0.91
N LEU A 33 10.22 -9.17 -1.65
CA LEU A 33 9.83 -7.83 -1.20
C LEU A 33 9.07 -7.84 0.12
N PHE A 34 8.22 -8.83 0.36
CA PHE A 34 7.51 -8.97 1.62
C PHE A 34 8.45 -9.32 2.78
N GLY A 35 9.43 -10.18 2.54
CA GLY A 35 10.52 -10.48 3.48
C GLY A 35 11.31 -9.23 3.85
N TYR A 36 11.75 -8.44 2.86
CA TYR A 36 12.45 -7.18 3.10
C TYR A 36 11.61 -6.18 3.92
N TYR A 37 10.32 -6.06 3.62
CA TYR A 37 9.43 -5.25 4.44
C TYR A 37 9.40 -5.72 5.90
N LEU A 38 9.29 -7.03 6.14
CA LEU A 38 9.25 -7.57 7.49
C LEU A 38 10.58 -7.39 8.23
N ASP A 39 11.71 -7.50 7.54
CA ASP A 39 13.03 -7.27 8.10
C ASP A 39 13.26 -5.80 8.48
N ASP A 40 12.81 -4.87 7.63
CA ASP A 40 13.03 -3.44 7.83
C ASP A 40 11.97 -2.76 8.71
N TYR A 41 10.76 -3.32 8.81
CA TYR A 41 9.62 -2.65 9.47
C TYR A 41 8.87 -3.57 10.45
N GLY A 42 9.08 -4.89 10.41
CA GLY A 42 8.34 -5.85 11.22
C GLY A 42 8.51 -5.65 12.74
N TYR A 43 9.60 -4.99 13.16
CA TYR A 43 9.88 -4.66 14.55
C TYR A 43 8.95 -3.60 15.16
N SER A 44 8.29 -2.77 14.35
CA SER A 44 7.55 -1.57 14.82
C SER A 44 6.50 -1.92 15.88
N SER A 45 5.78 -3.02 15.65
CA SER A 45 4.68 -3.54 16.47
C SER A 45 5.06 -4.72 17.36
N LEU A 46 6.36 -5.04 17.50
CA LEU A 46 6.81 -6.07 18.43
C LEU A 46 6.64 -5.65 19.90
N SER A 47 6.47 -6.66 20.76
CA SER A 47 6.54 -6.49 22.21
C SER A 47 7.95 -6.03 22.63
N THR A 48 8.07 -5.45 23.83
CA THR A 48 9.39 -5.04 24.36
C THR A 48 10.35 -6.24 24.46
N GLU A 49 9.84 -7.41 24.82
CA GLU A 49 10.62 -8.64 24.90
C GLU A 49 11.12 -9.09 23.52
N ASP A 50 10.24 -9.15 22.52
CA ASP A 50 10.63 -9.52 21.16
C ASP A 50 11.61 -8.50 20.53
N LYS A 51 11.43 -7.20 20.82
CA LYS A 51 12.38 -6.15 20.37
C LYS A 51 13.76 -6.37 20.97
N ARG A 52 13.81 -6.74 22.25
CA ARG A 52 15.06 -7.05 22.94
C ARG A 52 15.69 -8.31 22.36
N LEU A 53 14.91 -9.36 22.13
CA LEU A 53 15.39 -10.60 21.50
C LEU A 53 16.00 -10.33 20.12
N LEU A 54 15.33 -9.52 19.29
CA LEU A 54 15.85 -9.13 17.97
C LEU A 54 17.16 -8.34 18.09
N ALA A 55 17.25 -7.41 19.04
CA ALA A 55 18.46 -6.61 19.27
C ALA A 55 19.65 -7.44 19.80
N GLU A 56 19.39 -8.47 20.62
CA GLU A 56 20.41 -9.38 21.16
C GLU A 56 20.82 -10.48 20.16
N SER A 57 20.01 -10.72 19.13
CA SER A 57 20.26 -11.73 18.09
C SER A 57 21.08 -11.14 16.94
N GLU A 58 22.32 -10.74 17.24
CA GLU A 58 23.22 -10.09 16.28
C GLU A 58 23.32 -10.86 14.95
N GLY A 59 23.03 -10.17 13.84
CA GLY A 59 23.12 -10.72 12.49
C GLY A 59 21.91 -11.53 12.02
N GLN A 60 20.87 -11.70 12.84
CA GLN A 60 19.62 -12.35 12.40
C GLN A 60 18.59 -11.32 11.89
N SER A 61 17.96 -11.64 10.76
CA SER A 61 16.84 -10.89 10.21
C SER A 61 15.57 -11.15 11.03
N PHE A 62 14.55 -10.28 10.91
CA PHE A 62 13.25 -10.53 11.52
C PHE A 62 12.67 -11.85 11.03
N CYS A 63 12.73 -12.10 9.72
CA CYS A 63 12.18 -13.31 9.11
C CYS A 63 12.97 -14.57 9.46
N GLY A 64 14.27 -14.45 9.73
CA GLY A 64 15.15 -15.54 10.15
C GLY A 64 15.03 -15.87 11.65
N LEU A 65 14.52 -14.94 12.46
CA LEU A 65 14.36 -15.11 13.90
C LEU A 65 12.93 -15.54 14.29
N PHE A 66 11.92 -14.91 13.70
CA PHE A 66 10.53 -15.08 14.12
C PHE A 66 9.75 -16.07 13.26
N GLY A 67 8.73 -16.69 13.86
CA GLY A 67 7.82 -17.62 13.19
C GLY A 67 6.52 -16.97 12.74
N ILE A 68 5.58 -17.82 12.29
CA ILE A 68 4.28 -17.40 11.73
C ILE A 68 3.41 -16.63 12.73
N ASP A 69 3.63 -16.79 14.03
CA ASP A 69 2.93 -16.06 15.10
C ASP A 69 3.15 -14.54 15.01
N LYS A 70 4.25 -14.11 14.38
CA LYS A 70 4.50 -12.69 14.12
C LYS A 70 3.93 -12.22 12.78
N LEU A 71 3.36 -13.07 11.94
CA LEU A 71 2.64 -12.62 10.75
C LEU A 71 1.21 -12.21 11.13
N SER A 72 0.86 -10.94 10.92
CA SER A 72 -0.47 -10.41 11.26
C SER A 72 -1.16 -9.76 10.06
N ALA A 73 -2.49 -9.62 10.15
CA ALA A 73 -3.26 -8.88 9.16
C ALA A 73 -2.79 -7.42 9.02
N GLY A 74 -2.34 -6.80 10.12
CA GLY A 74 -1.77 -5.45 10.11
C GLY A 74 -0.46 -5.36 9.31
N ARG A 75 0.42 -6.37 9.40
CA ARG A 75 1.66 -6.40 8.60
C ARG A 75 1.38 -6.61 7.12
N ILE A 76 0.35 -7.40 6.77
CA ILE A 76 -0.09 -7.53 5.37
C ILE A 76 -0.68 -6.23 4.85
N ASN A 77 -1.45 -5.51 5.68
CA ASN A 77 -2.02 -4.20 5.35
C ASN A 77 -0.91 -3.20 5.03
N GLU A 78 0.00 -2.96 5.97
CA GLU A 78 1.11 -1.99 5.83
C GLU A 78 2.05 -2.35 4.66
N PHE A 79 2.29 -3.63 4.39
CA PHE A 79 3.03 -4.02 3.19
C PHE A 79 2.33 -3.54 1.92
N LEU A 80 1.02 -3.78 1.81
CA LEU A 80 0.25 -3.50 0.60
C LEU A 80 -0.04 -2.00 0.42
N ASP A 81 -0.53 -1.31 1.45
CA ASP A 81 -1.01 0.07 1.33
C ASP A 81 0.05 1.14 1.63
N TYR A 82 1.17 0.79 2.26
CA TYR A 82 2.21 1.75 2.59
C TYR A 82 3.55 1.40 1.94
N PHE A 83 4.09 0.21 2.19
CA PHE A 83 5.44 -0.15 1.73
C PHE A 83 5.53 -0.22 0.20
N LEU A 84 4.61 -0.94 -0.45
CA LEU A 84 4.61 -1.04 -1.92
C LEU A 84 4.42 0.33 -2.60
N ILE A 85 3.58 1.19 -2.02
CA ILE A 85 3.27 2.51 -2.58
C ILE A 85 4.45 3.46 -2.34
N ARG A 86 4.86 3.65 -1.08
CA ARG A 86 5.78 4.71 -0.69
C ARG A 86 7.26 4.31 -0.81
N LYS A 87 7.60 3.06 -0.54
CA LYS A 87 9.01 2.61 -0.45
C LYS A 87 9.49 1.96 -1.73
N VAL A 88 8.63 1.16 -2.36
CA VAL A 88 8.96 0.48 -3.62
C VAL A 88 8.64 1.36 -4.83
N ALA A 89 7.68 2.29 -4.71
CA ALA A 89 7.08 2.98 -5.87
C ALA A 89 6.65 1.96 -6.94
N GLY A 90 5.96 0.90 -6.48
CA GLY A 90 5.71 -0.28 -7.29
C GLY A 90 4.84 0.01 -8.49
N SER A 91 5.27 -0.43 -9.68
CA SER A 91 4.45 -0.31 -10.90
C SER A 91 3.05 -0.91 -10.74
N LYS A 92 2.08 -0.42 -11.52
CA LYS A 92 0.71 -0.98 -11.58
C LYS A 92 0.68 -2.51 -11.68
N GLN A 93 1.59 -3.11 -12.46
CA GLN A 93 1.65 -4.56 -12.62
C GLN A 93 2.18 -5.26 -11.36
N LEU A 94 3.17 -4.66 -10.68
CA LEU A 94 3.67 -5.15 -9.38
C LEU A 94 2.56 -5.10 -8.33
N MET A 95 1.85 -3.98 -8.22
CA MET A 95 0.71 -3.77 -7.32
C MET A 95 -0.37 -4.83 -7.50
N LYS A 96 -0.75 -5.09 -8.75
CA LYS A 96 -1.71 -6.16 -9.09
C LYS A 96 -1.19 -7.54 -8.69
N ASN A 97 0.08 -7.83 -8.97
CA ASN A 97 0.68 -9.12 -8.63
C ASN A 97 0.75 -9.31 -7.11
N ALA A 98 1.09 -8.26 -6.35
CA ALA A 98 1.15 -8.29 -4.90
C ALA A 98 -0.17 -8.77 -4.29
N GLY A 99 -1.30 -8.14 -4.64
CA GLY A 99 -2.61 -8.56 -4.15
C GLY A 99 -2.97 -10.02 -4.49
N VAL A 100 -2.53 -10.52 -5.66
CA VAL A 100 -2.74 -11.92 -6.06
C VAL A 100 -1.88 -12.88 -5.26
N VAL A 101 -0.59 -12.59 -5.11
CA VAL A 101 0.38 -13.42 -4.40
C VAL A 101 0.05 -13.45 -2.91
N MET A 102 -0.23 -12.30 -2.27
CA MET A 102 -0.60 -12.24 -0.86
C MET A 102 -1.89 -13.02 -0.57
N ARG A 103 -2.89 -12.95 -1.47
CA ARG A 103 -4.09 -13.78 -1.35
C ARG A 103 -3.78 -15.28 -1.44
N ARG A 104 -2.84 -15.66 -2.31
CA ARG A 104 -2.42 -17.06 -2.46
C ARG A 104 -1.60 -17.54 -1.26
N LEU A 105 -0.74 -16.69 -0.71
CA LEU A 105 0.02 -16.96 0.52
C LEU A 105 -0.93 -17.23 1.68
N VAL A 106 -1.87 -16.32 1.98
CA VAL A 106 -2.84 -16.49 3.08
C VAL A 106 -3.64 -17.80 2.94
N ARG A 107 -4.07 -18.12 1.73
CA ARG A 107 -4.77 -19.39 1.47
C ARG A 107 -3.86 -20.59 1.74
N TRP A 108 -2.63 -20.55 1.25
CA TRP A 108 -1.68 -21.65 1.42
C TRP A 108 -1.31 -21.86 2.89
N LEU A 109 -1.12 -20.78 3.67
CA LEU A 109 -0.87 -20.84 5.10
C LEU A 109 -2.00 -21.57 5.85
N LYS A 110 -3.26 -21.27 5.48
CA LYS A 110 -4.42 -21.99 6.01
C LYS A 110 -4.44 -23.47 5.58
N GLU A 111 -4.26 -23.74 4.29
CA GLU A 111 -4.29 -25.09 3.72
C GLU A 111 -3.23 -26.01 4.36
N ASN A 112 -2.11 -25.46 4.84
CA ASN A 112 -1.01 -26.19 5.49
C ASN A 112 -0.98 -26.00 7.02
N ALA A 113 -2.09 -25.52 7.62
CA ALA A 113 -2.26 -25.38 9.07
C ALA A 113 -1.24 -24.48 9.80
N TYR A 114 -0.59 -23.55 9.09
CA TYR A 114 0.26 -22.51 9.70
C TYR A 114 -0.55 -21.46 10.46
N ILE A 115 -1.78 -21.21 10.01
CA ILE A 115 -2.72 -20.28 10.63
C ILE A 115 -4.10 -20.94 10.77
N ASP A 116 -4.83 -20.56 11.80
CA ASP A 116 -6.18 -21.03 12.04
C ASP A 116 -7.21 -20.32 11.13
N GLU A 117 -8.47 -20.77 11.20
CA GLU A 117 -9.56 -20.20 10.41
C GLU A 117 -9.75 -18.70 10.68
N GLN A 118 -9.62 -18.28 11.94
CA GLN A 118 -9.83 -16.88 12.33
C GLN A 118 -8.71 -15.96 11.83
N GLY A 119 -7.46 -16.42 11.93
CA GLY A 119 -6.29 -15.74 11.38
C GLY A 119 -6.37 -15.63 9.87
N ALA A 120 -6.70 -16.73 9.19
CA ALA A 120 -6.88 -16.75 7.74
C ALA A 120 -8.00 -15.80 7.29
N ALA A 121 -9.15 -15.79 7.97
CA ALA A 121 -10.26 -14.89 7.65
C ALA A 121 -9.88 -13.41 7.80
N ARG A 122 -9.16 -13.05 8.88
CA ARG A 122 -8.68 -11.67 9.10
C ARG A 122 -7.72 -11.23 8.00
N MET A 123 -6.70 -12.03 7.72
CA MET A 123 -5.72 -11.73 6.67
C MET A 123 -6.35 -11.69 5.27
N ALA A 124 -7.26 -12.63 4.97
CA ALA A 124 -7.94 -12.67 3.68
C ALA A 124 -8.84 -11.45 3.49
N LYS A 125 -9.53 -10.98 4.54
CA LYS A 125 -10.32 -9.75 4.51
C LYS A 125 -9.44 -8.54 4.19
N THR A 126 -8.29 -8.41 4.84
CA THR A 126 -7.32 -7.34 4.55
C THR A 126 -6.88 -7.35 3.08
N VAL A 127 -6.42 -8.49 2.58
CA VAL A 127 -5.97 -8.59 1.17
C VAL A 127 -7.13 -8.31 0.22
N ALA A 128 -8.33 -8.82 0.51
CA ALA A 128 -9.51 -8.59 -0.34
C ALA A 128 -9.91 -7.12 -0.39
N GLY A 129 -9.76 -6.37 0.72
CA GLY A 129 -10.03 -4.93 0.77
C GLY A 129 -9.08 -4.11 -0.10
N LEU A 130 -7.81 -4.51 -0.22
CA LEU A 130 -6.78 -3.73 -0.91
C LEU A 130 -6.51 -4.18 -2.34
N LYS A 131 -6.57 -5.48 -2.66
CA LYS A 131 -6.03 -6.05 -3.91
C LYS A 131 -6.51 -5.36 -5.20
N ASP A 132 -7.75 -4.88 -5.21
CA ASP A 132 -8.39 -4.28 -6.39
C ASP A 132 -8.20 -2.76 -6.41
N ASP A 133 -7.83 -2.16 -5.28
CA ASP A 133 -7.54 -0.74 -5.12
C ASP A 133 -6.07 -0.44 -5.44
N LEU A 134 -5.13 -1.33 -5.10
CA LEU A 134 -3.67 -1.16 -5.36
C LEU A 134 -3.31 -0.74 -6.80
N PRO A 135 -3.80 -1.39 -7.87
CA PRO A 135 -3.51 -0.91 -9.23
C PRO A 135 -4.18 0.42 -9.56
N LYS A 136 -5.32 0.75 -8.92
CA LYS A 136 -6.09 1.96 -9.17
C LYS A 136 -5.52 3.18 -8.46
N VAL A 137 -4.95 3.02 -7.26
CA VAL A 137 -4.23 4.11 -6.58
C VAL A 137 -3.02 4.56 -7.39
N HIS A 138 -2.28 3.61 -8.01
CA HIS A 138 -1.22 3.95 -8.96
C HIS A 138 -1.77 4.68 -10.19
N GLU A 139 -2.88 4.20 -10.78
CA GLU A 139 -3.49 4.91 -11.92
C GLU A 139 -3.88 6.34 -11.57
N LEU A 140 -4.43 6.56 -10.37
CA LEU A 140 -4.78 7.90 -9.92
C LEU A 140 -3.54 8.76 -9.67
N ALA A 141 -2.49 8.22 -9.04
CA ALA A 141 -1.24 8.95 -8.81
C ALA A 141 -0.63 9.48 -10.12
N GLU A 142 -0.57 8.65 -11.16
CA GLU A 142 -0.10 9.05 -12.50
C GLU A 142 -0.95 10.17 -13.10
N LEU A 143 -2.28 10.05 -12.99
CA LEU A 143 -3.19 11.08 -13.50
C LEU A 143 -3.02 12.42 -12.75
N LEU A 144 -2.81 12.39 -11.44
CA LEU A 144 -2.60 13.58 -10.63
C LEU A 144 -1.26 14.25 -10.97
N TRP A 145 -0.22 13.45 -11.26
CA TRP A 145 1.07 13.94 -11.72
C TRP A 145 0.96 14.60 -13.10
N GLU A 146 0.29 13.95 -14.07
CA GLU A 146 -0.01 14.54 -15.37
C GLU A 146 -0.74 15.89 -15.25
N GLU A 147 -1.68 16.02 -14.30
CA GLU A 147 -2.45 17.24 -14.06
C GLU A 147 -1.61 18.34 -13.38
N ALA A 148 -0.73 17.97 -12.45
CA ALA A 148 0.20 18.89 -11.79
C ALA A 148 1.14 19.55 -12.81
N GLU A 149 1.70 18.77 -13.73
CA GLU A 149 2.60 19.27 -14.79
C GLU A 149 1.93 20.30 -15.71
N ALA A 150 0.60 20.28 -15.82
CA ALA A 150 -0.16 21.24 -16.63
C ALA A 150 -0.40 22.58 -15.90
N ASN A 151 -0.12 22.69 -14.60
CA ASN A 151 -0.45 23.85 -13.77
C ASN A 151 0.82 24.53 -13.21
N PRO A 152 1.42 25.52 -13.91
CA PRO A 152 2.61 26.20 -13.42
C PRO A 152 2.36 27.00 -12.13
N PHE A 153 3.33 27.00 -11.21
CA PHE A 153 3.23 27.64 -9.89
C PHE A 153 2.92 29.15 -9.93
N SER A 154 3.39 29.89 -10.93
CA SER A 154 3.37 31.37 -10.94
C SER A 154 1.97 32.01 -11.05
N GLN A 155 0.91 31.23 -11.19
CA GLN A 155 -0.46 31.72 -11.42
C GLN A 155 -1.36 31.71 -10.17
N PHE A 156 -0.85 31.29 -9.00
CA PHE A 156 -1.67 31.08 -7.80
C PHE A 156 -1.40 32.09 -6.69
N GLU A 157 -2.46 32.47 -5.98
CA GLU A 157 -2.48 33.46 -4.90
C GLU A 157 -2.20 32.86 -3.53
N GLU A 158 -2.61 31.60 -3.33
CA GLU A 158 -2.51 30.86 -2.07
C GLU A 158 -2.13 29.41 -2.36
N TYR A 159 -1.46 28.78 -1.39
CA TYR A 159 -0.99 27.40 -1.49
C TYR A 159 -1.35 26.62 -0.23
N GLU A 160 -1.76 25.38 -0.41
CA GLU A 160 -1.91 24.40 0.67
C GLU A 160 -1.17 23.10 0.27
N GLU A 161 -0.49 22.49 1.22
CA GLU A 161 0.30 21.27 1.02
C GLU A 161 0.00 20.29 2.15
N GLY A 162 -0.24 19.03 1.80
CA GLY A 162 -0.56 18.05 2.82
C GLY A 162 -1.08 16.73 2.27
N HIS A 163 -1.65 15.96 3.20
CA HIS A 163 -2.37 14.75 2.91
C HIS A 163 -3.86 15.03 3.01
N PHE A 164 -4.59 14.70 1.96
CA PHE A 164 -5.95 15.13 1.77
C PHE A 164 -6.88 13.94 1.52
N LEU A 165 -7.90 13.78 2.35
CA LEU A 165 -8.94 12.77 2.18
C LEU A 165 -9.94 13.20 1.12
N ILE A 166 -10.26 12.34 0.15
CA ILE A 166 -11.34 12.61 -0.80
C ILE A 166 -12.69 12.44 -0.10
N ASP A 167 -13.39 13.55 0.16
CA ASP A 167 -14.74 13.52 0.73
C ASP A 167 -15.83 13.48 -0.36
N LYS A 168 -15.72 14.31 -1.40
CA LYS A 168 -16.74 14.40 -2.45
C LYS A 168 -16.15 14.40 -3.86
N ILE A 169 -16.85 13.72 -4.77
CA ILE A 169 -16.48 13.61 -6.18
C ILE A 169 -17.66 14.05 -7.05
N GLU A 170 -17.41 14.99 -7.95
CA GLU A 170 -18.29 15.31 -9.07
C GLU A 170 -17.49 15.25 -10.38
N GLN A 171 -18.16 15.23 -11.54
CA GLN A 171 -17.45 15.19 -12.82
C GLN A 171 -16.52 16.40 -12.98
N GLY A 172 -15.21 16.14 -13.03
CA GLY A 172 -14.16 17.15 -13.15
C GLY A 172 -13.89 17.96 -11.88
N ARG A 173 -14.39 17.51 -10.71
CA ARG A 173 -14.22 18.24 -9.44
C ARG A 173 -14.06 17.30 -8.26
N LEU A 174 -13.17 17.65 -7.34
CA LEU A 174 -12.99 16.99 -6.05
C LEU A 174 -13.20 17.99 -4.91
N TRP A 175 -13.66 17.49 -3.77
CA TRP A 175 -13.56 18.18 -2.49
C TRP A 175 -12.79 17.31 -1.53
N LEU A 176 -11.84 17.93 -0.85
CA LEU A 176 -10.89 17.27 -0.01
C LEU A 176 -10.96 17.79 1.42
N GLU A 177 -10.69 16.93 2.39
CA GLU A 177 -10.52 17.30 3.78
C GLU A 177 -9.05 17.10 4.16
N ASP A 178 -8.49 17.97 4.98
CA ASP A 178 -7.15 17.74 5.53
C ASP A 178 -7.18 16.49 6.42
N PHE A 179 -6.29 15.54 6.16
CA PHE A 179 -6.29 14.23 6.81
C PHE A 179 -5.98 14.29 8.31
N TYR A 180 -5.28 15.32 8.79
CA TYR A 180 -4.87 15.42 10.20
C TYR A 180 -5.80 16.28 11.04
N THR A 181 -6.47 17.24 10.41
CA THR A 181 -7.31 18.21 11.12
C THR A 181 -8.79 18.02 10.89
N GLU A 182 -9.23 17.37 9.79
CA GLU A 182 -10.64 17.06 9.44
C GLU A 182 -11.64 18.25 9.52
N ASP A 183 -11.17 19.47 9.76
CA ASP A 183 -12.02 20.61 10.13
C ASP A 183 -12.41 21.50 8.93
N ARG A 184 -11.84 21.25 7.74
CA ARG A 184 -12.03 22.10 6.57
C ARG A 184 -12.17 21.30 5.28
N LEU A 185 -13.32 21.45 4.64
CA LEU A 185 -13.57 20.99 3.27
C LEU A 185 -12.99 21.99 2.26
N ILE A 186 -12.00 21.56 1.49
CA ILE A 186 -11.33 22.33 0.45
C ILE A 186 -11.90 21.93 -0.91
N GLY A 187 -12.47 22.88 -1.63
CA GLY A 187 -12.92 22.65 -2.99
C GLY A 187 -13.84 23.75 -3.52
N PRO A 188 -14.23 23.67 -4.81
CA PRO A 188 -13.89 22.59 -5.73
C PRO A 188 -12.43 22.66 -6.18
N ILE A 189 -11.76 21.50 -6.17
CA ILE A 189 -10.50 21.31 -6.89
C ILE A 189 -10.84 20.90 -8.31
N ILE A 190 -10.41 21.71 -9.27
CA ILE A 190 -10.64 21.48 -10.68
C ILE A 190 -9.65 20.44 -11.17
N VAL A 191 -10.18 19.38 -11.77
CA VAL A 191 -9.39 18.26 -12.28
C VAL A 191 -9.99 17.75 -13.59
N SER A 192 -9.22 16.99 -14.37
CA SER A 192 -9.76 16.31 -15.54
C SER A 192 -10.88 15.31 -15.20
N LYS A 193 -11.73 15.02 -16.20
CA LYS A 193 -12.76 13.97 -16.10
C LYS A 193 -12.16 12.58 -15.83
N ARG A 194 -10.91 12.35 -16.25
CA ARG A 194 -10.17 11.10 -16.00
C ARG A 194 -9.90 10.95 -14.50
N ILE A 195 -9.40 11.99 -13.84
CA ILE A 195 -9.13 12.00 -12.39
C ILE A 195 -10.41 11.76 -11.60
N SER A 196 -11.45 12.57 -11.80
CA SER A 196 -12.71 12.41 -11.06
C SER A 196 -13.37 11.03 -11.25
N LYS A 197 -13.16 10.36 -12.39
CA LYS A 197 -13.64 9.00 -12.63
C LYS A 197 -12.80 7.93 -11.93
N ALA A 198 -11.50 8.15 -11.79
CA ALA A 198 -10.56 7.24 -11.15
C ALA A 198 -10.52 7.40 -9.62
N ALA A 199 -10.88 8.58 -9.11
CA ALA A 199 -10.94 8.89 -7.69
C ALA A 199 -11.99 8.03 -6.95
N LYS A 200 -11.72 7.78 -5.67
CA LYS A 200 -12.62 7.05 -4.77
C LYS A 200 -12.69 7.79 -3.43
N LYS A 201 -13.91 7.97 -2.91
CA LYS A 201 -14.14 8.56 -1.59
C LYS A 201 -13.40 7.75 -0.52
N GLY A 202 -12.75 8.44 0.41
CA GLY A 202 -11.99 7.83 1.50
C GLY A 202 -10.51 7.56 1.18
N TRP A 203 -10.06 7.76 -0.06
CA TRP A 203 -8.63 7.70 -0.39
C TRP A 203 -7.92 8.99 0.00
N THR A 204 -6.66 8.86 0.38
CA THR A 204 -5.80 9.98 0.78
C THR A 204 -4.82 10.32 -0.33
N LEU A 205 -4.74 11.60 -0.68
CA LEU A 205 -3.87 12.14 -1.73
C LEU A 205 -2.78 12.98 -1.06
N GLY A 206 -1.50 12.69 -1.33
CA GLY A 206 -0.44 13.66 -1.06
C GLY A 206 -0.45 14.71 -2.17
N LEU A 207 -0.79 15.96 -1.86
CA LEU A 207 -0.89 17.02 -2.87
C LEU A 207 -0.28 18.31 -2.37
N LYS A 208 0.08 19.14 -3.34
CA LYS A 208 0.15 20.59 -3.19
C LYS A 208 -0.88 21.20 -4.13
N ILE A 209 -1.69 22.11 -3.60
CA ILE A 209 -2.77 22.77 -4.34
C ILE A 209 -2.60 24.29 -4.31
N GLY A 210 -2.93 24.93 -5.41
CA GLY A 210 -2.89 26.39 -5.58
C GLY A 210 -4.28 26.98 -5.79
N ARG A 211 -4.56 28.14 -5.21
CA ARG A 211 -5.83 28.87 -5.36
C ARG A 211 -5.71 29.97 -6.40
N MET A 212 -6.63 30.02 -7.36
CA MET A 212 -6.76 31.08 -8.36
C MET A 212 -8.24 31.35 -8.64
N MET A 213 -8.69 32.60 -8.55
CA MET A 213 -10.08 33.02 -8.82
C MET A 213 -11.12 32.11 -8.12
N ASP A 214 -10.94 31.91 -6.81
CA ASP A 214 -11.78 31.07 -5.92
C ASP A 214 -11.88 29.57 -6.27
N LYS A 215 -10.95 29.06 -7.10
CA LYS A 215 -10.85 27.64 -7.44
C LYS A 215 -9.49 27.10 -7.03
N TRP A 216 -9.46 25.81 -6.72
CA TRP A 216 -8.25 25.09 -6.38
C TRP A 216 -7.78 24.23 -7.55
N TYR A 217 -6.47 24.12 -7.71
CA TYR A 217 -5.82 23.35 -8.76
C TYR A 217 -4.68 22.55 -8.18
N ILE A 218 -4.43 21.37 -8.75
CA ILE A 218 -3.29 20.53 -8.38
C ILE A 218 -2.05 21.08 -9.04
N ILE A 219 -1.01 21.36 -8.26
CA ILE A 219 0.27 21.93 -8.74
C ILE A 219 1.45 21.03 -8.44
N GLU A 220 1.31 20.12 -7.47
CA GLU A 220 2.27 19.05 -7.20
C GLU A 220 1.48 17.85 -6.67
N SER A 221 1.96 16.64 -6.96
CA SER A 221 1.33 15.41 -6.48
C SER A 221 2.37 14.42 -5.97
N GLY A 222 2.06 13.80 -4.85
CA GLY A 222 2.76 12.63 -4.32
C GLY A 222 1.92 11.36 -4.46
N ASN A 223 2.05 10.47 -3.48
CA ASN A 223 1.37 9.18 -3.47
C ASN A 223 -0.13 9.29 -3.21
N VAL A 224 -0.86 8.28 -3.68
CA VAL A 224 -2.26 8.02 -3.35
C VAL A 224 -2.34 6.78 -2.47
N TYR A 225 -3.13 6.85 -1.40
CA TYR A 225 -3.31 5.78 -0.43
C TYR A 225 -4.78 5.32 -0.40
N PRO A 226 -5.05 4.01 -0.40
CA PRO A 226 -6.39 3.45 -0.41
C PRO A 226 -7.14 3.54 0.92
#